data_AF-A0A1X4HUW1-F1
#
_entry.id   AF-A0A1X4HUW1-F1
#
_cell.length_a   1.000
_cell.length_b   1.000
_cell.length_c   1.000
_cell.angle_alpha   90.00
_cell.angle_beta   90.00
_cell.angle_gamma   90.00
#
_symmetry.space_group_name_H-M   'P 1'
#
loop_
_entity.id
_entity.type
_entity.pdbx_description
1 polymer ?
#
loop_
_entity_poly.entity_id
_entity_poly.type
_entity_poly.pdbx_seq_one_letter_code
_entity_poly.pdbx_strand_id
1 'polypeptide(L)'
;GRAGGGPRLVETTGRTGRIDPVAGWSMLAPDHADFIASRRMRALPDWDSGARKAVCPDEQRLLGLGHTGNRGLCSDVTAGPLWDPDGGHEVVKDERHVPPGGDWASGYTKLQCPQGHFLTGYSVRGAAVSAALCAKAVPGGITGTSGRTVWFDRSDNRGTLPKGGDFGHGHYKGQCADGEYAAGIAYTGRIGSSRTPDALYCRELD
;
A
#
# COMPACT_ATOMS: atom_id res chain seq x y z
N GLY A 1 50.86 -23.88 43.40
CA GLY A 1 49.91 -24.24 42.34
C GLY A 1 48.81 -23.21 42.31
N ARG A 2 48.53 -22.61 41.14
CA ARG A 2 47.46 -21.63 40.95
C ARG A 2 46.39 -22.24 40.03
N ALA A 3 45.14 -22.11 40.44
CA ALA A 3 43.96 -22.75 39.85
C ALA A 3 43.73 -22.38 38.38
N GLY A 4 43.32 -23.37 37.58
CA GLY A 4 43.02 -23.25 36.16
C GLY A 4 41.78 -22.41 35.90
N GLY A 5 41.90 -21.47 34.96
CA GLY A 5 40.77 -20.73 34.40
C GLY A 5 39.91 -21.65 33.54
N GLY A 6 38.59 -21.56 33.71
CA GLY A 6 37.62 -22.32 32.92
C GLY A 6 37.70 -21.97 31.42
N PRO A 7 37.34 -22.92 30.53
CA PRO A 7 37.43 -22.69 29.10
C PRO A 7 36.46 -21.59 28.65
N ARG A 8 37.02 -20.65 27.88
CA ARG A 8 36.34 -19.57 27.19
C ARG A 8 35.41 -20.17 26.12
N LEU A 9 34.11 -19.93 26.24
CA LEU A 9 33.15 -20.13 25.14
C LEU A 9 33.40 -19.05 24.07
N VAL A 10 34.32 -19.31 23.16
CA VAL A 10 34.39 -18.62 21.87
C VAL A 10 34.60 -19.73 20.86
N GLU A 11 33.61 -19.93 20.00
CA GLU A 11 33.67 -20.42 18.61
C GLU A 11 32.26 -20.91 18.24
N THR A 12 31.32 -19.96 18.10
CA THR A 12 30.18 -20.21 17.22
C THR A 12 30.63 -19.80 15.82
N THR A 13 30.62 -20.74 14.89
CA THR A 13 30.76 -20.45 13.46
C THR A 13 29.55 -19.63 13.06
N GLY A 14 29.69 -18.30 13.11
CA GLY A 14 28.68 -17.39 12.59
C GLY A 14 28.42 -17.75 11.12
N ARG A 15 27.15 -17.84 10.72
CA ARG A 15 26.81 -18.02 9.31
C ARG A 15 27.35 -16.82 8.54
N THR A 16 28.43 -17.01 7.80
CA THR A 16 28.93 -16.03 6.84
C THR A 16 28.25 -16.30 5.50
N GLY A 17 27.59 -15.29 4.97
CA GLY A 17 26.82 -15.36 3.74
C GLY A 17 26.04 -14.08 3.54
N ARG A 18 25.75 -13.75 2.28
CA ARG A 18 24.85 -12.64 1.94
C ARG A 18 23.48 -12.98 2.55
N ILE A 19 22.99 -12.13 3.46
CA ILE A 19 21.60 -12.18 3.91
C ILE A 19 20.79 -11.56 2.78
N ASP A 20 19.88 -12.32 2.18
CA ASP A 20 18.97 -11.77 1.19
C ASP A 20 18.15 -10.64 1.83
N PRO A 21 17.96 -9.50 1.14
CA PRO A 21 17.12 -8.43 1.65
C PRO A 21 15.75 -8.98 2.05
N VAL A 22 15.39 -8.82 3.32
CA VAL A 22 14.07 -9.19 3.82
C VAL A 22 13.08 -8.14 3.32
N ALA A 23 11.98 -8.59 2.71
CA ALA A 23 10.91 -7.71 2.28
C ALA A 23 10.50 -6.78 3.45
N GLY A 24 10.60 -5.48 3.20
CA GLY A 24 10.25 -4.45 4.16
C GLY A 24 8.74 -4.19 4.16
N TRP A 25 8.23 -3.76 5.30
CA TRP A 25 6.92 -3.15 5.35
C TRP A 25 6.93 -1.90 6.23
N SER A 26 6.00 -0.99 5.97
CA SER A 26 5.85 0.25 6.71
C SER A 26 4.37 0.57 6.87
N MET A 27 4.00 1.11 8.03
CA MET A 27 2.65 1.58 8.30
C MET A 27 2.55 3.07 7.99
N LEU A 28 1.50 3.46 7.27
CA LEU A 28 1.11 4.86 7.13
C LEU A 28 0.04 5.20 8.17
N ALA A 29 0.26 6.29 8.92
CA ALA A 29 -0.63 6.76 9.97
C ALA A 29 -0.82 8.29 9.90
N PRO A 30 -1.58 8.81 8.92
CA PRO A 30 -1.87 10.23 8.77
C PRO A 30 -2.89 10.74 9.82
N ASP A 31 -2.72 10.43 11.12
CA ASP A 31 -3.72 10.70 12.16
C ASP A 31 -3.93 12.18 12.45
N HIS A 32 -2.87 12.97 12.42
CA HIS A 32 -2.92 14.38 12.81
C HIS A 32 -2.40 15.31 11.71
N ALA A 33 -1.67 14.77 10.74
CA ALA A 33 -1.07 15.51 9.64
C ALA A 33 -0.81 14.57 8.46
N ASP A 34 -0.19 15.10 7.41
CA ASP A 34 0.33 14.31 6.32
C ASP A 34 1.39 13.29 6.82
N PHE A 35 1.34 12.08 6.27
CA PHE A 35 2.36 11.04 6.43
C PHE A 35 2.97 10.72 5.06
N ILE A 36 3.85 11.59 4.56
CA ILE A 36 4.50 11.41 3.26
C ILE A 36 5.88 10.79 3.52
N ALA A 37 6.00 9.47 3.38
CA ALA A 37 7.27 8.75 3.57
C ALA A 37 8.17 8.82 2.31
N SER A 38 7.58 8.94 1.13
CA SER A 38 8.26 9.19 -0.15
C SER A 38 9.11 10.46 -0.10
N ARG A 39 10.37 10.39 -0.55
CA ARG A 39 11.20 11.58 -0.73
C ARG A 39 10.76 12.37 -1.96
N ARG A 40 10.36 11.68 -3.03
CA ARG A 40 9.88 12.30 -4.27
C ARG A 40 8.66 13.17 -4.01
N MET A 41 7.65 12.66 -3.31
CA MET A 41 6.43 13.40 -3.03
C MET A 41 6.61 14.51 -1.99
N ARG A 42 7.55 14.37 -1.04
CA ARG A 42 7.88 15.48 -0.11
C ARG A 42 8.49 16.70 -0.79
N ALA A 43 9.11 16.51 -1.96
CA ALA A 43 9.72 17.60 -2.72
C ALA A 43 8.70 18.37 -3.59
N LEU A 44 7.43 17.95 -3.60
CA LEU A 44 6.39 18.52 -4.44
C LEU A 44 5.41 19.39 -3.63
N PRO A 45 4.70 20.33 -4.27
CA PRO A 45 3.61 21.07 -3.65
C PRO A 45 2.47 20.15 -3.16
N ASP A 46 1.60 20.71 -2.31
CA ASP A 46 0.39 20.02 -1.86
C ASP A 46 -0.50 19.63 -3.05
N TRP A 47 -0.74 18.33 -3.20
CA TRP A 47 -1.45 17.74 -4.32
C TRP A 47 -2.94 17.49 -4.04
N ASP A 48 -3.39 17.66 -2.79
CA ASP A 48 -4.81 17.63 -2.43
C ASP A 48 -5.10 18.56 -1.25
N SER A 49 -5.22 19.86 -1.56
CA SER A 49 -5.35 20.91 -0.56
C SER A 49 -6.50 20.68 0.43
N GLY A 50 -6.19 20.77 1.72
CA GLY A 50 -7.12 20.54 2.82
C GLY A 50 -7.42 19.08 3.14
N ALA A 51 -6.75 18.12 2.48
CA ALA A 51 -6.77 16.71 2.85
C ALA A 51 -5.45 16.31 3.53
N ARG A 52 -5.50 15.34 4.44
CA ARG A 52 -4.30 14.67 4.96
C ARG A 52 -3.85 13.63 3.96
N LYS A 53 -2.55 13.58 3.65
CA LYS A 53 -1.96 12.76 2.59
C LYS A 53 -1.07 11.70 3.19
N ALA A 54 -1.18 10.47 2.70
CA ALA A 54 -0.36 9.34 3.13
C ALA A 54 0.32 8.73 1.90
N VAL A 55 1.65 8.60 1.90
CA VAL A 55 2.43 8.09 0.76
C VAL A 55 3.52 7.16 1.24
N CYS A 56 3.64 6.01 0.59
CA CYS A 56 4.68 5.01 0.85
C CYS A 56 6.10 5.54 0.60
N PRO A 57 7.13 4.93 1.21
CA PRO A 57 8.52 5.12 0.77
C PRO A 57 8.67 4.85 -0.74
N ASP A 58 9.63 5.50 -1.40
CA ASP A 58 9.78 5.44 -2.87
C ASP A 58 9.99 4.00 -3.40
N GLU A 59 10.60 3.14 -2.59
CA GLU A 59 10.89 1.74 -2.91
C GLU A 59 9.73 0.77 -2.61
N GLN A 60 8.61 1.26 -2.06
CA GLN A 60 7.46 0.45 -1.64
C GLN A 60 6.18 0.88 -2.36
N ARG A 61 5.21 -0.04 -2.42
CA ARG A 61 3.86 0.22 -2.93
C ARG A 61 2.83 0.08 -1.82
N LEU A 62 1.69 0.76 -1.97
CA LEU A 62 0.56 0.59 -1.07
C LEU A 62 -0.11 -0.76 -1.40
N LEU A 63 -0.17 -1.66 -0.41
CA LEU A 63 -0.78 -2.98 -0.56
C LEU A 63 -2.03 -3.18 0.30
N GLY A 64 -2.21 -2.36 1.33
CA GLY A 64 -3.34 -2.51 2.23
C GLY A 64 -3.84 -1.20 2.79
N LEU A 65 -5.12 -1.22 3.17
CA LEU A 65 -5.83 -0.12 3.81
C LEU A 65 -6.66 -0.65 4.97
N GLY A 66 -6.76 0.16 6.02
CA GLY A 66 -7.76 -0.02 7.07
C GLY A 66 -9.09 0.58 6.62
N HIS A 67 -10.20 -0.09 6.95
CA HIS A 67 -11.55 0.46 6.74
C HIS A 67 -11.71 1.76 7.53
N THR A 68 -11.30 1.75 8.79
CA THR A 68 -11.27 2.94 9.65
C THR A 68 -9.86 3.22 10.17
N GLY A 69 -9.68 4.39 10.80
CA GLY A 69 -8.38 4.79 11.36
C GLY A 69 -7.37 5.27 10.33
N ASN A 70 -7.74 5.38 9.05
CA ASN A 70 -6.88 5.90 7.98
C ASN A 70 -5.51 5.22 7.90
N ARG A 71 -5.44 3.91 8.15
CA ARG A 71 -4.16 3.17 8.13
C ARG A 71 -3.84 2.66 6.75
N GLY A 72 -2.56 2.70 6.38
CA GLY A 72 -2.06 2.10 5.14
C GLY A 72 -0.90 1.14 5.40
N LEU A 73 -0.78 0.12 4.55
CA LEU A 73 0.35 -0.80 4.52
C LEU A 73 1.16 -0.58 3.25
N CYS A 74 2.44 -0.25 3.43
CA CYS A 74 3.43 -0.20 2.37
C CYS A 74 4.32 -1.43 2.41
N SER A 75 4.66 -2.00 1.26
CA SER A 75 5.65 -3.07 1.17
C SER A 75 6.27 -3.14 -0.22
N ASP A 76 7.46 -3.73 -0.30
CA ASP A 76 8.20 -4.05 -1.52
C ASP A 76 8.10 -5.56 -1.86
N VAL A 77 7.26 -6.31 -1.15
CA VAL A 77 7.19 -7.77 -1.26
C VAL A 77 7.03 -8.25 -2.71
N THR A 78 7.79 -9.29 -3.07
CA THR A 78 7.83 -9.98 -4.38
C THR A 78 8.41 -9.16 -5.54
N ALA A 79 8.18 -7.86 -5.57
CA ALA A 79 8.37 -7.05 -6.75
C ALA A 79 9.49 -6.00 -6.62
N GLY A 80 9.94 -5.72 -5.39
CA GLY A 80 10.91 -4.66 -5.13
C GLY A 80 10.37 -3.27 -5.49
N PRO A 81 11.27 -2.33 -5.81
CA PRO A 81 10.90 -0.98 -6.25
C PRO A 81 10.18 -1.00 -7.60
N LEU A 82 8.89 -0.67 -7.59
CA LEU A 82 8.09 -0.59 -8.81
C LEU A 82 8.09 0.79 -9.46
N TRP A 83 8.33 1.85 -8.69
CA TRP A 83 8.19 3.22 -9.20
C TRP A 83 9.30 3.52 -10.19
N ASP A 84 8.93 3.80 -11.44
CA ASP A 84 9.84 4.31 -12.47
C ASP A 84 10.54 5.60 -11.98
N PRO A 85 11.89 5.63 -11.88
CA PRO A 85 12.64 6.81 -11.46
C PRO A 85 12.36 8.04 -12.34
N ASP A 86 12.14 7.82 -13.64
CA ASP A 86 11.79 8.86 -14.61
C ASP A 86 10.27 9.03 -14.77
N GLY A 87 9.49 8.14 -14.16
CA GLY A 87 8.04 8.14 -14.22
C GLY A 87 7.39 9.09 -13.21
N GLY A 88 6.30 9.71 -13.63
CA GLY A 88 5.51 10.64 -12.81
C GLY A 88 4.56 9.95 -11.81
N HIS A 89 3.68 10.77 -11.25
CA HIS A 89 2.54 10.35 -10.45
C HIS A 89 1.25 10.97 -11.00
N GLU A 90 0.11 10.39 -10.67
CA GLU A 90 -1.20 10.95 -10.93
C GLU A 90 -2.07 10.95 -9.66
N VAL A 91 -2.80 12.04 -9.44
CA VAL A 91 -3.84 12.14 -8.41
C VAL A 91 -5.19 11.84 -9.03
N VAL A 92 -5.83 10.76 -8.60
CA VAL A 92 -7.14 10.32 -9.09
C VAL A 92 -8.21 10.66 -8.06
N LYS A 93 -9.21 11.45 -8.48
CA LYS A 93 -10.33 11.94 -7.63
C LYS A 93 -11.71 11.50 -8.13
N ASP A 94 -11.75 10.77 -9.25
CA ASP A 94 -12.96 10.36 -9.95
C ASP A 94 -12.72 9.00 -10.63
N GLU A 95 -13.74 8.49 -11.33
CA GLU A 95 -13.71 7.18 -11.97
C GLU A 95 -13.16 7.20 -13.41
N ARG A 96 -12.41 8.25 -13.82
CA ARG A 96 -12.00 8.41 -15.23
C ARG A 96 -11.15 7.28 -15.81
N HIS A 97 -10.50 6.50 -14.95
CA HIS A 97 -9.66 5.36 -15.34
C HIS A 97 -10.36 4.01 -15.22
N VAL A 98 -11.64 4.00 -14.84
CA VAL A 98 -12.46 2.78 -14.87
C VAL A 98 -12.91 2.55 -16.32
N PRO A 99 -12.49 1.45 -16.97
CA PRO A 99 -12.85 1.21 -18.36
C PRO A 99 -14.36 0.89 -18.47
N PRO A 100 -14.99 1.15 -19.63
CA PRO A 100 -16.36 0.72 -19.88
C PRO A 100 -16.56 -0.78 -19.60
N GLY A 101 -17.57 -1.11 -18.79
CA GLY A 101 -17.83 -2.50 -18.35
C GLY A 101 -16.90 -3.00 -17.23
N GLY A 102 -15.92 -2.21 -16.79
CA GLY A 102 -14.95 -2.55 -15.73
C GLY A 102 -15.40 -2.20 -14.32
N ASP A 103 -16.70 -2.31 -14.00
CA ASP A 103 -17.23 -2.00 -12.66
C ASP A 103 -16.84 -3.09 -11.65
N TRP A 104 -15.63 -2.97 -11.10
CA TRP A 104 -15.07 -3.94 -10.14
C TRP A 104 -15.64 -3.81 -8.72
N ALA A 105 -16.29 -2.68 -8.40
CA ALA A 105 -16.93 -2.45 -7.10
C ALA A 105 -18.32 -1.83 -7.31
N SER A 106 -19.28 -2.67 -7.68
CA SER A 106 -20.59 -2.20 -8.12
C SER A 106 -21.37 -1.46 -7.02
N GLY A 107 -21.87 -0.28 -7.36
CA GLY A 107 -22.57 0.61 -6.43
C GLY A 107 -21.68 1.42 -5.48
N TYR A 108 -20.37 1.47 -5.75
CA TYR A 108 -19.35 2.26 -5.04
C TYR A 108 -18.62 3.20 -6.00
N THR A 109 -18.05 4.28 -5.46
CA THR A 109 -17.14 5.17 -6.19
C THR A 109 -15.74 4.55 -6.22
N LYS A 110 -15.09 4.55 -7.39
CA LYS A 110 -13.81 3.87 -7.67
C LYS A 110 -12.73 4.87 -8.06
N LEU A 111 -11.72 5.02 -7.22
CA LEU A 111 -10.50 5.75 -7.53
C LEU A 111 -9.47 4.77 -8.08
N GLN A 112 -9.48 4.57 -9.39
CA GLN A 112 -8.62 3.60 -10.08
C GLN A 112 -7.40 4.29 -10.70
N CYS A 113 -6.23 3.69 -10.56
CA CYS A 113 -5.03 4.15 -11.25
C CYS A 113 -5.09 3.91 -12.76
N PRO A 114 -4.45 4.77 -13.58
CA PRO A 114 -4.28 4.50 -14.99
C PRO A 114 -3.59 3.15 -15.24
N GLN A 115 -3.74 2.60 -16.44
CA GLN A 115 -2.94 1.45 -16.85
C GLN A 115 -1.44 1.77 -16.72
N GLY A 116 -0.64 0.78 -16.30
CA GLY A 116 0.79 1.00 -16.06
C GLY A 116 1.11 1.72 -14.75
N HIS A 117 0.12 1.98 -13.90
CA HIS A 117 0.30 2.63 -12.59
C HIS A 117 -0.21 1.75 -11.45
N PHE A 118 0.33 1.99 -10.26
CA PHE A 118 -0.05 1.33 -9.02
C PHE A 118 -0.27 2.35 -7.91
N LEU A 119 -1.02 2.00 -6.86
CA LEU A 119 -1.21 2.87 -5.71
C LEU A 119 0.10 3.00 -4.91
N THR A 120 0.54 4.24 -4.71
CA THR A 120 1.64 4.58 -3.79
C THR A 120 1.15 5.37 -2.57
N GLY A 121 -0.05 5.94 -2.64
CA GLY A 121 -0.62 6.70 -1.55
C GLY A 121 -2.10 7.01 -1.72
N TYR A 122 -2.63 7.79 -0.77
CA TYR A 122 -4.02 8.23 -0.72
C TYR A 122 -4.14 9.51 0.11
N SER A 123 -5.27 10.20 -0.01
CA SER A 123 -5.61 11.34 0.85
C SER A 123 -7.00 11.20 1.46
N VAL A 124 -7.20 11.82 2.62
CA VAL A 124 -8.45 11.79 3.38
C VAL A 124 -8.85 13.16 3.93
N ARG A 125 -10.15 13.42 4.01
CA ARG A 125 -10.76 14.58 4.70
C ARG A 125 -11.57 14.07 5.89
N GLY A 126 -11.01 14.17 7.09
CA GLY A 126 -11.48 13.34 8.20
C GLY A 126 -11.27 11.85 7.86
N ALA A 127 -12.32 11.04 7.92
CA ALA A 127 -12.28 9.63 7.51
C ALA A 127 -12.61 9.40 6.02
N ALA A 128 -13.09 10.43 5.32
CA ALA A 128 -13.54 10.29 3.94
C ALA A 128 -12.35 10.23 2.98
N VAL A 129 -12.31 9.20 2.13
CA VAL A 129 -11.37 9.13 1.01
C VAL A 129 -11.58 10.33 0.09
N SER A 130 -10.48 11.01 -0.25
CA SER A 130 -10.48 12.22 -1.08
C SER A 130 -9.82 11.95 -2.43
N ALA A 131 -8.69 11.25 -2.45
CA ALA A 131 -8.01 10.89 -3.68
C ALA A 131 -7.13 9.64 -3.51
N ALA A 132 -6.86 8.97 -4.64
CA ALA A 132 -5.79 7.99 -4.77
C ALA A 132 -4.56 8.66 -5.39
N LEU A 133 -3.36 8.28 -4.92
CA LEU A 133 -2.10 8.69 -5.52
C LEU A 133 -1.46 7.48 -6.22
N CYS A 134 -1.31 7.61 -7.52
CA CYS A 134 -0.84 6.56 -8.42
C CYS A 134 0.58 6.88 -8.90
N ALA A 135 1.47 5.91 -8.87
CA ALA A 135 2.84 6.02 -9.38
C ALA A 135 2.98 5.22 -10.68
N LYS A 136 3.72 5.75 -11.65
CA LYS A 136 4.04 5.03 -12.88
C LYS A 136 5.00 3.88 -12.57
N ALA A 137 4.63 2.67 -12.97
CA ALA A 137 5.50 1.51 -12.84
C ALA A 137 6.64 1.57 -13.88
N VAL A 138 7.81 1.02 -13.52
CA VAL A 138 8.88 0.74 -14.47
C VAL A 138 8.34 -0.08 -15.66
N PRO A 139 8.82 0.15 -16.90
CA PRO A 139 8.42 -0.66 -18.04
C PRO A 139 8.61 -2.16 -17.77
N GLY A 140 7.55 -2.95 -17.98
CA GLY A 140 7.55 -4.38 -17.71
C GLY A 140 7.42 -4.78 -16.23
N GLY A 141 7.36 -3.83 -15.29
CA GLY A 141 7.21 -4.11 -13.86
C GLY A 141 5.78 -4.52 -13.44
N ILE A 142 4.79 -4.25 -14.29
CA ILE A 142 3.43 -4.78 -14.16
C ILE A 142 2.95 -5.27 -15.53
N THR A 143 2.71 -6.57 -15.65
CA THR A 143 2.22 -7.24 -16.86
C THR A 143 0.88 -7.93 -16.65
N GLY A 144 0.51 -8.24 -15.41
CA GLY A 144 -0.74 -8.91 -15.06
C GLY A 144 -1.98 -8.13 -15.51
N THR A 145 -2.91 -8.85 -16.15
CA THR A 145 -4.17 -8.29 -16.66
C THR A 145 -5.37 -8.61 -15.78
N SER A 146 -5.26 -9.64 -14.94
CA SER A 146 -6.35 -10.03 -14.06
C SER A 146 -6.43 -9.11 -12.83
N GLY A 147 -7.60 -9.07 -12.21
CA GLY A 147 -7.77 -8.36 -10.96
C GLY A 147 -9.02 -8.81 -10.21
N ARG A 148 -9.01 -8.60 -8.91
CA ARG A 148 -10.08 -8.97 -7.99
C ARG A 148 -10.36 -7.85 -7.01
N THR A 149 -11.57 -7.84 -6.49
CA THR A 149 -11.99 -6.88 -5.47
C THR A 149 -11.83 -7.48 -4.10
N VAL A 150 -11.08 -6.79 -3.25
CA VAL A 150 -10.85 -7.16 -1.86
C VAL A 150 -11.75 -6.29 -1.00
N TRP A 151 -12.88 -6.84 -0.58
CA TRP A 151 -13.84 -6.19 0.32
C TRP A 151 -13.41 -6.34 1.77
N PHE A 152 -13.37 -5.24 2.52
CA PHE A 152 -12.97 -5.21 3.93
C PHE A 152 -13.82 -4.26 4.78
N ASP A 153 -15.03 -3.94 4.31
CA ASP A 153 -16.02 -3.13 5.00
C ASP A 153 -16.65 -3.85 6.21
N ARG A 154 -16.63 -5.19 6.22
CA ARG A 154 -17.30 -6.03 7.25
C ARG A 154 -16.39 -7.01 7.99
N SER A 155 -15.18 -7.23 7.49
CA SER A 155 -14.17 -8.08 8.13
C SER A 155 -12.79 -7.83 7.51
N ASP A 156 -11.73 -8.32 8.14
CA ASP A 156 -10.43 -8.42 7.46
C ASP A 156 -10.58 -9.29 6.19
N ASN A 157 -9.95 -8.84 5.10
CA ASN A 157 -9.79 -9.60 3.87
C ASN A 157 -8.39 -9.32 3.33
N ARG A 158 -7.49 -10.25 3.62
CA ARG A 158 -6.07 -10.14 3.31
C ARG A 158 -5.72 -11.31 2.41
N GLY A 159 -4.91 -11.06 1.38
CA GLY A 159 -4.43 -12.11 0.48
C GLY A 159 -3.78 -13.27 1.21
N THR A 160 -3.61 -14.41 0.54
CA THR A 160 -3.03 -15.63 1.12
C THR A 160 -1.63 -15.37 1.69
N LEU A 161 -1.40 -15.75 2.95
CA LEU A 161 -0.14 -15.54 3.69
C LEU A 161 0.38 -14.09 3.62
N PRO A 162 -0.44 -13.10 4.05
CA PRO A 162 -0.14 -11.71 3.81
C PRO A 162 1.05 -11.27 4.67
N LYS A 163 2.11 -10.74 4.03
CA LYS A 163 3.17 -10.05 4.78
C LYS A 163 2.71 -8.67 5.22
N GLY A 164 3.38 -8.05 6.19
CA GLY A 164 3.06 -6.66 6.60
C GLY A 164 2.42 -6.46 7.97
N GLY A 165 2.38 -7.50 8.82
CA GLY A 165 2.00 -7.38 10.23
C GLY A 165 0.56 -6.88 10.47
N ASP A 166 0.29 -6.43 11.69
CA ASP A 166 -0.94 -5.68 12.00
C ASP A 166 -0.68 -4.19 11.80
N PHE A 167 -1.23 -3.62 10.72
CA PHE A 167 -1.08 -2.21 10.39
C PHE A 167 -2.30 -1.36 10.78
N GLY A 168 -3.32 -1.97 11.40
CA GLY A 168 -4.60 -1.32 11.68
C GLY A 168 -5.32 -1.97 12.84
N HIS A 169 -4.69 -1.98 14.01
CA HIS A 169 -5.23 -2.61 15.20
C HIS A 169 -6.65 -2.14 15.50
N GLY A 170 -7.57 -3.09 15.74
CA GLY A 170 -8.99 -2.80 16.02
C GLY A 170 -9.82 -2.36 14.81
N HIS A 171 -9.27 -2.38 13.59
CA HIS A 171 -9.96 -1.98 12.36
C HIS A 171 -9.92 -3.09 11.32
N TYR A 172 -10.95 -3.19 10.47
CA TYR A 172 -10.91 -4.14 9.37
C TYR A 172 -9.84 -3.75 8.33
N LYS A 173 -9.14 -4.73 7.78
CA LYS A 173 -8.01 -4.55 6.87
C LYS A 173 -8.25 -5.24 5.54
N GLY A 174 -8.18 -4.47 4.47
CA GLY A 174 -8.05 -4.97 3.11
C GLY A 174 -6.58 -5.02 2.73
N GLN A 175 -6.13 -6.14 2.15
CA GLN A 175 -4.77 -6.25 1.66
C GLN A 175 -4.68 -7.14 0.41
N CYS A 176 -4.03 -6.63 -0.63
CA CYS A 176 -3.65 -7.41 -1.82
C CYS A 176 -2.60 -8.47 -1.46
N ALA A 177 -2.60 -9.59 -2.18
CA ALA A 177 -1.63 -10.65 -1.99
C ALA A 177 -0.20 -10.18 -2.34
N ASP A 178 0.80 -10.92 -1.87
CA ASP A 178 2.21 -10.59 -2.08
C ASP A 178 2.59 -10.48 -3.57
N GLY A 179 1.94 -11.26 -4.45
CA GLY A 179 2.10 -11.24 -5.91
C GLY A 179 1.19 -10.23 -6.64
N GLU A 180 0.50 -9.36 -5.90
CA GLU A 180 -0.41 -8.37 -6.45
C GLU A 180 0.09 -6.94 -6.17
N TYR A 181 -0.54 -5.97 -6.83
CA TYR A 181 -0.49 -4.56 -6.48
C TYR A 181 -1.91 -4.01 -6.30
N ALA A 182 -2.05 -3.00 -5.46
CA ALA A 182 -3.30 -2.26 -5.34
C ALA A 182 -3.40 -1.26 -6.50
N ALA A 183 -4.43 -1.38 -7.31
CA ALA A 183 -4.69 -0.58 -8.50
C ALA A 183 -5.84 0.43 -8.30
N GLY A 184 -6.58 0.34 -7.20
CA GLY A 184 -7.66 1.27 -6.92
C GLY A 184 -8.28 1.13 -5.54
N ILE A 185 -9.02 2.16 -5.13
CA ILE A 185 -9.75 2.26 -3.87
C ILE A 185 -11.22 2.45 -4.17
N ALA A 186 -12.10 1.69 -3.52
CA ALA A 186 -13.54 1.90 -3.58
C ALA A 186 -14.07 2.39 -2.24
N TYR A 187 -15.01 3.33 -2.28
CA TYR A 187 -15.73 3.85 -1.12
C TYR A 187 -17.17 4.19 -1.52
N THR A 188 -18.07 4.29 -0.54
CA THR A 188 -19.46 4.68 -0.79
C THR A 188 -19.83 6.02 -0.19
N GLY A 189 -20.59 6.83 -0.94
CA GLY A 189 -21.17 8.10 -0.50
C GLY A 189 -22.62 8.01 -0.01
N ARG A 190 -23.15 6.79 0.19
CA ARG A 190 -24.52 6.56 0.65
C ARG A 190 -24.79 7.24 2.00
N ILE A 191 -26.06 7.56 2.25
CA ILE A 191 -26.49 8.19 3.51
C ILE A 191 -26.02 7.35 4.69
N GLY A 192 -25.38 7.99 5.67
CA GLY A 192 -24.80 7.33 6.85
C GLY A 192 -23.37 6.81 6.67
N SER A 193 -22.80 6.86 5.46
CA SER A 193 -21.41 6.49 5.22
C SER A 193 -20.43 7.59 5.65
N SER A 194 -19.34 7.17 6.29
CA SER A 194 -18.17 8.02 6.55
C SER A 194 -17.26 8.19 5.32
N ARG A 195 -17.62 7.58 4.18
CA ARG A 195 -16.83 7.54 2.93
C ARG A 195 -15.42 6.97 3.13
N THR A 196 -15.29 6.05 4.07
CA THR A 196 -14.08 5.27 4.32
C THR A 196 -13.80 4.30 3.18
N PRO A 197 -12.55 3.80 3.04
CA PRO A 197 -12.26 2.72 2.10
C PRO A 197 -13.06 1.46 2.44
N ASP A 198 -13.76 0.91 1.45
CA ASP A 198 -14.59 -0.31 1.58
C ASP A 198 -13.97 -1.49 0.84
N ALA A 199 -13.27 -1.22 -0.27
CA ALA A 199 -12.55 -2.24 -1.03
C ALA A 199 -11.30 -1.73 -1.73
N LEU A 200 -10.39 -2.66 -2.03
CA LEU A 200 -9.22 -2.48 -2.89
C LEU A 200 -9.43 -3.24 -4.20
N TYR A 201 -9.00 -2.65 -5.31
CA TYR A 201 -8.82 -3.38 -6.55
C TYR A 201 -7.40 -3.93 -6.60
N CYS A 202 -7.24 -5.24 -6.47
CA CYS A 202 -5.95 -5.90 -6.47
C CYS A 202 -5.72 -6.57 -7.82
N ARG A 203 -4.58 -6.31 -8.45
CA ARG A 203 -4.20 -6.86 -9.75
C ARG A 203 -2.91 -7.64 -9.64
N GLU A 204 -2.79 -8.70 -10.41
CA GLU A 204 -1.57 -9.51 -10.51
C GLU A 204 -0.41 -8.67 -11.04
N LEU A 205 0.79 -8.91 -10.52
CA LEU A 205 2.02 -8.31 -11.05
C LEU A 205 2.38 -8.91 -12.42
N ASP A 206 2.23 -10.21 -12.58
CA ASP A 206 2.60 -11.00 -13.77
C ASP A 206 1.47 -11.87 -14.33
#